data_AF-A0A848LYJ3-F1
#
_entry.id   AF-A0A848LYJ3-F1
#
_cell.length_a   1.000
_cell.length_b   1.000
_cell.length_c   1.000
_cell.angle_alpha   90.00
_cell.angle_beta   90.00
_cell.angle_gamma   90.00
#
_symmetry.space_group_name_H-M   'P 1'
#
loop_
_entity.id
_entity.type
_entity.pdbx_description
1 polymer ?
#
loop_
_entity_poly.entity_id
_entity_poly.type
_entity_poly.pdbx_seq_one_letter_code
_entity_poly.pdbx_strand_id
1 'polypeptide(L)'
;MRSKLRSTLMTMVVGVALVDGAALAEPSQDSAPEALVAEDRAGTVRWTEELGTGEGSSDLVRTRDGLLYEPNAVMRRREGLLRLTGLYTFPARKLEQPVDTVRPVLQAKAFPGMGVEVDVRVRRASGAWTEWSTSAAGEAVRLPAAGTEVQVRLALVADEQARGPVVSDVTLEGSLEGGTSEAELQSLAPLTYRIYATREGLVGGTTANGHVIKSYDRFVALPSRRALASNGGSEYQVRVCYSKTAKCTTTSVWDVGPWNTKDDYWNPSSIREMWKNLPQGKPEAQAAYQDGYNGGLDQFGRRPSNPAGIDIADGSFWTDLGMSNNDWVDVTYLWTSDGGTTTSIVVDSDNTRNDATKARFSMVGTWTAGGSTGYFGSGYYYAATQAISQPAVFEFYLPAAATKTIDAWWVAGTNRSPTAPFIVTTSTGNVTVNVNQQINGAQWNALGTWSFPAGWNKVQLSRWTTTGYVVMADAIRVR
;
A
#
# COMPACT_ATOMS: atom_id res chain seq x y z
N MET A 1 -56.15 11.41 46.52
CA MET A 1 -55.88 12.87 46.54
C MET A 1 -55.59 13.31 45.10
N ARG A 2 -56.59 13.81 44.34
CA ARG A 2 -56.73 15.21 43.87
C ARG A 2 -55.44 16.06 44.00
N SER A 3 -54.99 16.90 43.08
CA SER A 3 -55.27 17.23 41.68
C SER A 3 -54.30 18.36 41.26
N LYS A 4 -54.12 18.55 39.94
CA LYS A 4 -53.86 19.81 39.19
C LYS A 4 -52.43 20.11 38.73
N LEU A 5 -52.28 19.99 37.41
CA LEU A 5 -51.43 20.84 36.56
C LEU A 5 -51.87 22.32 36.69
N ARG A 6 -50.88 23.23 36.67
CA ARG A 6 -51.07 24.62 36.28
C ARG A 6 -50.01 25.01 35.24
N SER A 7 -50.52 25.42 34.09
CA SER A 7 -49.83 26.10 33.01
C SER A 7 -49.63 27.57 33.41
N THR A 8 -48.47 28.14 33.11
CA THR A 8 -48.25 29.60 33.18
C THR A 8 -47.75 30.07 31.82
N LEU A 9 -48.62 30.85 31.20
CA LEU A 9 -48.45 31.64 29.98
C LEU A 9 -47.51 32.82 30.29
N MET A 10 -46.50 33.07 29.46
CA MET A 10 -45.68 34.30 29.56
C MET A 10 -45.92 35.17 28.33
N THR A 11 -46.44 36.36 28.60
CA THR A 11 -46.95 37.36 27.66
C THR A 11 -45.79 38.11 26.99
N MET A 12 -45.88 38.27 25.66
CA MET A 12 -45.08 39.20 24.85
C MET A 12 -45.36 40.65 25.26
N VAL A 13 -44.31 41.48 25.34
CA VAL A 13 -44.42 42.93 25.22
C VAL A 13 -43.72 43.37 23.94
N VAL A 14 -44.51 44.03 23.09
CA VAL A 14 -44.16 44.62 21.81
C VAL A 14 -43.57 46.01 22.05
N GLY A 15 -42.37 46.26 21.53
CA GLY A 15 -41.79 47.60 21.40
C GLY A 15 -41.74 48.00 19.94
N VAL A 16 -42.53 49.02 19.58
CA VAL A 16 -42.62 49.63 18.25
C VAL A 16 -41.55 50.71 18.11
N ALA A 17 -40.80 50.70 17.00
CA ALA A 17 -40.14 51.89 16.44
C ALA A 17 -40.42 51.95 14.93
N LEU A 18 -41.00 53.07 14.49
CA LEU A 18 -41.39 53.41 13.11
C LEU A 18 -40.15 53.86 12.31
N VAL A 19 -39.85 53.24 11.17
CA VAL A 19 -40.12 53.62 9.75
C VAL A 19 -39.31 54.82 9.23
N ASP A 20 -38.40 54.53 8.29
CA ASP A 20 -38.16 55.18 6.98
C ASP A 20 -37.00 54.41 6.31
N GLY A 21 -36.94 54.02 5.04
CA GLY A 21 -37.79 54.16 3.87
C GLY A 21 -37.26 53.18 2.80
N ALA A 22 -38.13 52.79 1.88
CA ALA A 22 -37.95 51.67 0.95
C ALA A 22 -36.96 51.91 -0.21
N ALA A 23 -36.30 50.83 -0.64
CA ALA A 23 -36.02 50.56 -2.04
C ALA A 23 -36.05 49.04 -2.26
N LEU A 24 -37.13 48.56 -2.90
CA LEU A 24 -37.26 47.18 -3.38
C LEU A 24 -36.48 47.06 -4.68
N ALA A 25 -35.44 46.23 -4.70
CA ALA A 25 -34.81 45.76 -5.94
C ALA A 25 -35.36 44.37 -6.27
N GLU A 26 -35.77 44.21 -7.52
CA GLU A 26 -36.27 42.96 -8.13
C GLU A 26 -35.25 41.82 -8.05
N PRO A 27 -35.69 40.54 -8.07
CA PRO A 27 -34.77 39.41 -8.11
C PRO A 27 -34.13 39.29 -9.50
N SER A 28 -32.82 39.49 -9.57
CA SER A 28 -32.03 39.23 -10.78
C SER A 28 -32.03 37.74 -11.11
N GLN A 29 -32.40 37.41 -12.36
CA GLN A 29 -32.32 36.10 -12.97
C GLN A 29 -30.87 35.64 -13.17
N ASP A 30 -30.68 34.32 -13.07
CA ASP A 30 -29.62 33.47 -13.63
C ASP A 30 -28.17 33.97 -13.64
N SER A 31 -27.35 33.30 -12.83
CA SER A 31 -25.97 32.97 -13.21
C SER A 31 -25.63 31.58 -12.68
N ALA A 32 -25.43 30.64 -13.60
CA ALA A 32 -24.89 29.30 -13.39
C ALA A 32 -23.59 29.33 -12.57
N PRO A 33 -23.18 28.23 -11.89
CA PRO A 33 -21.91 28.21 -11.19
C PRO A 33 -20.77 28.37 -12.21
N GLU A 34 -20.10 29.52 -12.09
CA GLU A 34 -18.91 29.89 -12.83
C GLU A 34 -17.85 28.81 -12.64
N ALA A 35 -17.38 28.24 -13.75
CA ALA A 35 -16.29 27.28 -13.73
C ALA A 35 -15.07 27.93 -13.07
N LEU A 36 -14.50 27.27 -12.05
CA LEU A 36 -13.24 27.67 -11.44
C LEU A 36 -12.13 27.61 -12.49
N VAL A 37 -11.87 28.75 -13.14
CA VAL A 37 -10.68 28.94 -13.97
C VAL A 37 -9.53 29.26 -13.01
N ALA A 38 -8.60 28.32 -12.89
CA ALA A 38 -7.38 28.50 -12.14
C ALA A 38 -6.50 29.56 -12.82
N GLU A 39 -6.12 30.61 -12.09
CA GLU A 39 -5.05 31.51 -12.52
C GLU A 39 -3.73 30.75 -12.55
N ASP A 40 -2.97 30.94 -13.64
CA ASP A 40 -1.69 30.28 -13.90
C ASP A 40 -0.64 30.76 -12.88
N ARG A 41 -0.43 29.99 -11.81
CA ARG A 41 0.59 30.28 -10.81
C ARG A 41 1.94 29.86 -11.36
N ALA A 42 2.88 30.81 -11.46
CA ALA A 42 4.24 30.54 -11.89
C ALA A 42 4.85 29.38 -11.08
N GLY A 43 5.30 28.32 -11.77
CA GLY A 43 5.87 27.12 -11.14
C GLY A 43 4.90 25.98 -10.85
N THR A 44 3.62 26.10 -11.22
CA THR A 44 2.64 24.99 -11.14
C THR A 44 2.71 24.10 -12.38
N VAL A 45 2.76 22.77 -12.20
CA VAL A 45 2.53 21.77 -13.25
C VAL A 45 1.07 21.37 -13.24
N ARG A 46 0.43 21.35 -14.40
CA ARG A 46 -0.92 20.82 -14.56
C ARG A 46 -0.90 19.54 -15.39
N TRP A 47 -1.62 18.52 -14.97
CA TRP A 47 -1.82 17.31 -15.76
C TRP A 47 -3.21 16.71 -15.53
N THR A 48 -3.68 15.93 -16.50
CA THR A 48 -4.96 15.23 -16.43
C THR A 48 -4.71 13.74 -16.54
N GLU A 49 -5.34 12.97 -15.65
CA GLU A 49 -5.32 11.53 -15.74
C GLU A 49 -6.33 11.01 -16.76
N GLU A 50 -5.87 10.09 -17.60
CA GLU A 50 -6.76 9.44 -18.54
C GLU A 50 -7.58 8.42 -17.78
N LEU A 51 -8.89 8.68 -17.63
CA LEU A 51 -9.82 7.75 -16.99
C LEU A 51 -9.66 6.35 -17.56
N GLY A 52 -9.35 6.21 -18.86
CA GLY A 52 -8.99 5.01 -19.63
C GLY A 52 -7.94 4.06 -19.04
N THR A 53 -6.98 4.55 -18.27
CA THR A 53 -5.69 3.84 -18.05
C THR A 53 -5.50 3.27 -16.64
N GLY A 54 -6.36 3.62 -15.70
CA GLY A 54 -6.28 3.12 -14.34
C GLY A 54 -6.80 1.70 -14.15
N GLU A 55 -6.45 1.13 -13.01
CA GLU A 55 -6.88 -0.17 -12.53
C GLU A 55 -7.71 0.00 -11.25
N GLY A 56 -8.79 -0.74 -11.10
CA GLY A 56 -9.63 -0.69 -9.90
C GLY A 56 -10.40 -1.98 -9.68
N SER A 57 -11.17 -2.01 -8.58
CA SER A 57 -12.03 -3.15 -8.28
C SER A 57 -13.07 -3.37 -9.39
N SER A 58 -13.61 -4.59 -9.47
CA SER A 58 -14.64 -4.98 -10.46
C SER A 58 -15.96 -4.21 -10.34
N ASP A 59 -16.12 -3.40 -9.30
CA ASP A 59 -17.27 -2.53 -9.03
C ASP A 59 -17.18 -1.18 -9.76
N LEU A 60 -16.14 -0.95 -10.56
CA LEU A 60 -15.93 0.30 -11.30
C LEU A 60 -16.26 0.10 -12.77
N VAL A 61 -17.24 0.85 -13.26
CA VAL A 61 -17.78 0.73 -14.61
C VAL A 61 -17.42 1.97 -15.41
N ARG A 62 -16.84 1.77 -16.59
CA ARG A 62 -16.60 2.85 -17.55
C ARG A 62 -17.89 3.11 -18.32
N THR A 63 -18.41 4.31 -18.22
CA THR A 63 -19.62 4.75 -18.93
C THR A 63 -19.29 5.86 -19.92
N ARG A 64 -20.24 6.21 -20.79
CA ARG A 64 -20.12 7.39 -21.66
C ARG A 64 -19.98 8.70 -20.88
N ASP A 65 -20.46 8.73 -19.63
CA ASP A 65 -20.48 9.92 -18.78
C ASP A 65 -19.28 9.99 -17.82
N GLY A 66 -18.39 8.98 -17.84
CA GLY A 66 -17.20 8.89 -16.98
C GLY A 66 -17.06 7.56 -16.26
N LEU A 67 -16.18 7.54 -15.25
CA LEU A 67 -15.96 6.41 -14.35
C LEU A 67 -17.05 6.38 -13.26
N LEU A 68 -17.94 5.40 -13.33
CA LEU A 68 -19.00 5.16 -12.34
C LEU A 68 -18.52 4.14 -11.31
N TYR A 69 -18.77 4.42 -10.04
CA TYR A 69 -18.72 3.39 -9.00
C TYR A 69 -20.09 2.73 -8.84
N GLU A 70 -20.17 1.46 -9.21
CA GLU A 70 -21.36 0.62 -9.13
C GLU A 70 -21.02 -0.65 -8.36
N PRO A 71 -21.00 -0.59 -7.01
CA PRO A 71 -20.77 -1.77 -6.19
C PRO A 71 -21.78 -2.85 -6.53
N ASN A 72 -21.28 -4.03 -6.93
CA ASN A 72 -22.05 -5.15 -7.46
C ASN A 72 -23.36 -5.36 -6.69
N ALA A 73 -24.45 -4.94 -7.32
CA ALA A 73 -25.84 -4.95 -6.87
C ALA A 73 -26.15 -5.85 -5.65
N VAL A 74 -26.31 -5.21 -4.47
CA VAL A 74 -27.02 -5.71 -3.27
C VAL A 74 -26.47 -6.99 -2.61
N MET A 75 -25.15 -7.21 -2.55
CA MET A 75 -24.59 -8.04 -1.46
C MET A 75 -24.58 -7.23 -0.16
N ARG A 76 -25.71 -7.24 0.56
CA ARG A 76 -25.80 -6.70 1.92
C ARG A 76 -24.89 -7.55 2.83
N ARG A 77 -23.66 -7.12 3.08
CA ARG A 77 -22.90 -7.71 4.20
C ARG A 77 -23.75 -7.51 5.46
N ARG A 78 -24.03 -8.61 6.18
CA ARG A 78 -24.84 -8.59 7.41
C ARG A 78 -24.26 -7.65 8.48
N GLU A 79 -22.99 -7.31 8.34
CA GLU A 79 -22.22 -6.43 9.21
C GLU A 79 -22.08 -5.04 8.59
N GLY A 80 -23.16 -4.25 8.62
CA GLY A 80 -23.15 -2.79 8.82
C GLY A 80 -22.09 -1.89 8.15
N LEU A 81 -21.46 -2.27 7.03
CA LEU A 81 -20.67 -1.35 6.22
C LEU A 81 -21.65 -0.45 5.46
N LEU A 82 -22.12 0.61 6.13
CA LEU A 82 -23.08 1.56 5.55
C LEU A 82 -22.45 2.40 4.41
N ARG A 83 -21.14 2.30 4.18
CA ARG A 83 -20.44 2.99 3.09
C ARG A 83 -19.46 2.05 2.41
N LEU A 84 -19.72 1.77 1.13
CA LEU A 84 -18.85 1.00 0.26
C LEU A 84 -17.89 1.96 -0.42
N THR A 85 -16.62 1.58 -0.51
CA THR A 85 -15.58 2.40 -1.16
C THR A 85 -14.90 1.60 -2.26
N GLY A 86 -14.93 2.10 -3.49
CA GLY A 86 -14.17 1.57 -4.62
C GLY A 86 -12.87 2.34 -4.81
N LEU A 87 -11.76 1.64 -5.07
CA LEU A 87 -10.47 2.26 -5.35
C LEU A 87 -10.12 2.14 -6.83
N TYR A 88 -9.65 3.24 -7.42
CA TYR A 88 -9.20 3.30 -8.81
C TYR A 88 -7.83 3.98 -8.89
N THR A 89 -6.79 3.23 -9.22
CA THR A 89 -5.41 3.70 -9.21
C THR A 89 -4.93 3.98 -10.63
N PHE A 90 -4.44 5.18 -10.89
CA PHE A 90 -3.85 5.55 -12.18
C PHE A 90 -2.40 5.07 -12.28
N PRO A 91 -1.87 4.88 -13.50
CA PRO A 91 -0.45 4.64 -13.71
C PRO A 91 0.41 5.74 -13.09
N ALA A 92 1.63 5.40 -12.69
CA ALA A 92 2.59 6.40 -12.24
C ALA A 92 2.98 7.32 -13.41
N ARG A 93 3.05 8.64 -13.12
CA ARG A 93 3.38 9.68 -14.09
C ARG A 93 4.70 10.33 -13.73
N LYS A 94 5.57 10.48 -14.72
CA LYS A 94 6.78 11.30 -14.60
C LYS A 94 6.48 12.74 -15.00
N LEU A 95 6.79 13.67 -14.10
CA LEU A 95 6.71 15.12 -14.29
C LEU A 95 8.09 15.68 -14.63
N GLU A 96 8.10 16.83 -15.29
CA GLU A 96 9.33 17.54 -15.68
C GLU A 96 10.02 18.21 -14.50
N GLN A 97 9.26 18.57 -13.47
CA GLN A 97 9.75 19.17 -12.24
C GLN A 97 9.16 18.47 -11.01
N PRO A 98 9.88 18.44 -9.88
CA PRO A 98 9.38 17.82 -8.67
C PRO A 98 8.21 18.61 -8.08
N VAL A 99 7.29 17.92 -7.42
CA VAL A 99 6.16 18.50 -6.70
C VAL A 99 6.13 17.97 -5.27
N ASP A 100 5.73 18.81 -4.32
CA ASP A 100 5.52 18.46 -2.90
C ASP A 100 4.13 18.89 -2.38
N THR A 101 3.38 19.66 -3.16
CA THR A 101 1.99 20.02 -2.90
C THR A 101 1.17 19.69 -4.14
N VAL A 102 0.02 19.03 -3.97
CA VAL A 102 -0.88 18.65 -5.07
C VAL A 102 -2.31 19.03 -4.74
N ARG A 103 -2.98 19.70 -5.68
CA ARG A 103 -4.40 20.05 -5.62
C ARG A 103 -5.16 19.30 -6.71
N PRO A 104 -6.06 18.38 -6.36
CA PRO A 104 -6.97 17.76 -7.32
C PRO A 104 -8.04 18.75 -7.75
N VAL A 105 -8.24 18.90 -9.06
CA VAL A 105 -9.31 19.67 -9.70
C VAL A 105 -10.10 18.67 -10.54
N LEU A 106 -11.15 18.09 -9.96
CA LEU A 106 -11.92 17.02 -10.60
C LEU A 106 -13.36 17.44 -10.89
N GLN A 107 -13.95 16.80 -11.90
CA GLN A 107 -15.37 16.90 -12.19
C GLN A 107 -16.05 15.59 -11.82
N ALA A 108 -17.05 15.66 -10.94
CA ALA A 108 -17.82 14.49 -10.54
C ALA A 108 -19.29 14.84 -10.31
N LYS A 109 -20.16 13.91 -10.68
CA LYS A 109 -21.56 13.88 -10.28
C LYS A 109 -21.70 13.03 -9.03
N ALA A 110 -21.93 13.68 -7.89
CA ALA A 110 -22.14 13.06 -6.60
C ALA A 110 -23.38 13.65 -5.91
N PHE A 111 -24.14 12.82 -5.22
CA PHE A 111 -25.29 13.22 -4.40
C PHE A 111 -24.93 13.17 -2.91
N PRO A 112 -25.75 13.79 -2.03
CA PRO A 112 -25.53 13.68 -0.58
C PRO A 112 -25.35 12.22 -0.14
N GLY A 113 -24.29 11.95 0.62
CA GLY A 113 -23.92 10.61 1.07
C GLY A 113 -22.89 9.91 0.18
N MET A 114 -22.65 10.38 -1.05
CA MET A 114 -21.53 9.94 -1.89
C MET A 114 -20.28 10.79 -1.62
N GLY A 115 -19.11 10.26 -1.97
CA GLY A 115 -17.85 10.98 -1.81
C GLY A 115 -16.84 10.62 -2.90
N VAL A 116 -15.99 11.59 -3.23
CA VAL A 116 -14.81 11.40 -4.08
C VAL A 116 -13.62 11.94 -3.31
N GLU A 117 -12.72 11.05 -2.91
CA GLU A 117 -11.43 11.39 -2.33
C GLU A 117 -10.33 11.06 -3.34
N VAL A 118 -9.26 11.85 -3.32
CA VAL A 118 -8.09 11.67 -4.17
C VAL A 118 -6.88 11.44 -3.29
N ASP A 119 -6.30 10.27 -3.42
CA ASP A 119 -5.02 9.95 -2.82
C ASP A 119 -3.90 10.27 -3.80
N VAL A 120 -2.84 10.88 -3.29
CA VAL A 120 -1.64 11.21 -4.05
C VAL A 120 -0.41 10.70 -3.32
N ARG A 121 0.55 10.15 -4.06
CA ARG A 121 1.88 9.81 -3.55
C ARG A 121 2.96 10.17 -4.55
N VAL A 122 4.18 10.36 -4.07
CA VAL A 122 5.37 10.55 -4.91
C VAL A 122 6.41 9.50 -4.61
N ARG A 123 7.25 9.20 -5.62
CA ARG A 123 8.44 8.39 -5.42
C ARG A 123 9.57 9.29 -4.94
N ARG A 124 10.16 8.92 -3.81
CA ARG A 124 11.34 9.54 -3.20
C ARG A 124 12.58 9.27 -4.05
N ALA A 125 13.64 10.04 -3.82
CA ALA A 125 14.94 9.80 -4.44
C ALA A 125 15.51 8.39 -4.15
N SER A 126 15.15 7.78 -3.01
CA SER A 126 15.51 6.41 -2.65
C SER A 126 14.81 5.34 -3.52
N GLY A 127 13.82 5.72 -4.32
CA GLY A 127 12.98 4.80 -5.10
C GLY A 127 11.75 4.30 -4.35
N ALA A 128 11.63 4.58 -3.04
CA ALA A 128 10.46 4.25 -2.25
C ALA A 128 9.30 5.21 -2.53
N TRP A 129 8.06 4.72 -2.43
CA TRP A 129 6.89 5.57 -2.43
C TRP A 129 6.70 6.25 -1.06
N THR A 130 6.26 7.51 -1.04
CA THR A 130 5.65 8.07 0.18
C THR A 130 4.39 7.31 0.53
N GLU A 131 3.90 7.47 1.75
CA GLU A 131 2.51 7.14 2.04
C GLU A 131 1.56 7.90 1.09
N TRP A 132 0.41 7.30 0.83
CA TRP A 132 -0.68 8.01 0.19
C TRP A 132 -1.14 9.16 1.10
N SER A 133 -1.36 10.32 0.49
CA SER A 133 -1.92 11.50 1.14
C SER A 133 -3.28 11.79 0.52
N THR A 134 -4.32 11.76 1.33
CA THR A 134 -5.71 11.93 0.90
C THR A 134 -6.07 13.42 0.83
N SER A 135 -6.77 13.84 -0.22
CA SER A 135 -7.34 15.17 -0.38
C SER A 135 -8.75 15.11 -0.95
N ALA A 136 -9.55 16.13 -0.67
CA ALA A 136 -10.82 16.37 -1.35
C ALA A 136 -10.60 17.17 -2.65
N ALA A 137 -11.62 17.18 -3.52
CA ALA A 137 -11.63 18.03 -4.71
C ALA A 137 -11.45 19.51 -4.33
N GLY A 138 -10.50 20.18 -4.98
CA GLY A 138 -10.18 21.60 -4.77
C GLY A 138 -9.27 21.87 -3.57
N GLU A 139 -8.99 20.89 -2.70
CA GLU A 139 -8.11 21.05 -1.55
C GLU A 139 -6.67 20.64 -1.90
N ALA A 140 -5.70 21.47 -1.57
CA ALA A 140 -4.30 21.13 -1.76
C ALA A 140 -3.81 20.27 -0.59
N VAL A 141 -3.13 19.17 -0.90
CA VAL A 141 -2.47 18.32 0.08
C VAL A 141 -0.96 18.41 -0.08
N ARG A 142 -0.27 18.58 1.04
CA ARG A 142 1.19 18.52 1.10
C ARG A 142 1.64 17.08 1.30
N LEU A 143 2.60 16.66 0.48
CA LEU A 143 3.16 15.32 0.48
C LEU A 143 4.34 15.23 1.46
N PRO A 144 4.66 14.03 1.99
CA PRO A 144 5.78 13.84 2.91
C PRO A 144 7.16 14.10 2.30
N ALA A 145 7.27 14.18 0.98
CA ALA A 145 8.50 14.45 0.25
C ALA A 145 8.17 15.10 -1.09
N ALA A 146 9.18 15.71 -1.71
CA ALA A 146 9.11 16.14 -3.10
C ALA A 146 9.51 14.98 -4.04
N GLY A 147 8.89 14.90 -5.23
CA GLY A 147 9.27 13.91 -6.23
C GLY A 147 8.78 14.25 -7.63
N THR A 148 9.42 13.68 -8.65
CA THR A 148 9.04 13.83 -10.06
C THR A 148 8.16 12.69 -10.57
N GLU A 149 8.11 11.56 -9.87
CA GLU A 149 7.21 10.45 -10.21
C GLU A 149 6.04 10.47 -9.24
N VAL A 150 4.84 10.80 -9.74
CA VAL A 150 3.60 10.95 -8.98
C VAL A 150 2.66 9.80 -9.31
N GLN A 151 1.86 9.36 -8.35
CA GLN A 151 0.75 8.45 -8.60
C GLN A 151 -0.51 8.94 -7.90
N VAL A 152 -1.64 8.71 -8.55
CA VAL A 152 -2.96 9.16 -8.12
C VAL A 152 -3.87 7.96 -7.97
N ARG A 153 -4.73 7.98 -6.95
CA ARG A 153 -5.78 6.99 -6.74
C ARG A 153 -7.07 7.68 -6.31
N LEU A 154 -8.19 7.33 -6.94
CA LEU A 154 -9.50 7.75 -6.47
C LEU A 154 -10.02 6.77 -5.42
N ALA A 155 -10.66 7.29 -4.39
CA ALA A 155 -11.53 6.55 -3.49
C ALA A 155 -12.97 7.06 -3.65
N LEU A 156 -13.82 6.22 -4.24
CA LEU A 156 -15.19 6.54 -4.58
C LEU A 156 -16.12 5.90 -3.54
N VAL A 157 -16.79 6.74 -2.76
CA VAL A 157 -17.66 6.31 -1.66
C VAL A 157 -19.11 6.32 -2.14
N ALA A 158 -19.77 5.18 -2.04
CA ALA A 158 -21.19 5.05 -2.30
C ALA A 158 -22.02 5.53 -1.11
N ASP A 159 -23.25 5.94 -1.41
CA ASP A 159 -24.26 6.22 -0.39
C ASP A 159 -24.79 4.95 0.29
N GLU A 160 -25.70 5.12 1.25
CA GLU A 160 -26.31 4.02 2.01
C GLU A 160 -27.17 3.08 1.15
N GLN A 161 -27.54 3.50 -0.06
CA GLN A 161 -28.27 2.69 -1.04
C GLN A 161 -27.32 2.03 -2.05
N ALA A 162 -26.01 2.07 -1.80
CA ALA A 162 -24.96 1.51 -2.65
C ALA A 162 -24.91 2.16 -4.05
N ARG A 163 -25.27 3.44 -4.17
CA ARG A 163 -25.09 4.21 -5.40
C ARG A 163 -23.79 4.98 -5.28
N GLY A 164 -22.91 4.85 -6.26
CA GLY A 164 -21.64 5.58 -6.29
C GLY A 164 -21.66 6.83 -7.16
N PRO A 165 -20.64 7.70 -7.02
CA PRO A 165 -20.46 8.87 -7.87
C PRO A 165 -19.99 8.49 -9.27
N VAL A 166 -20.13 9.44 -10.21
CA VAL A 166 -19.53 9.38 -11.55
C VAL A 166 -18.46 10.45 -11.65
N VAL A 167 -17.23 10.07 -11.95
CA VAL A 167 -16.11 11.00 -12.18
C VAL A 167 -15.87 11.14 -13.68
N SER A 168 -15.96 12.35 -14.21
CA SER A 168 -15.82 12.65 -15.63
C SER A 168 -14.46 13.25 -16.01
N ASP A 169 -13.78 13.91 -15.07
CA ASP A 169 -12.45 14.48 -15.27
C ASP A 169 -11.63 14.43 -13.97
N VAL A 170 -10.33 14.16 -14.10
CA VAL A 170 -9.37 14.15 -12.99
C VAL A 170 -8.15 14.95 -13.41
N THR A 171 -8.21 16.26 -13.19
CA THR A 171 -7.09 17.18 -13.40
C THR A 171 -6.39 17.47 -12.08
N LEU A 172 -5.08 17.63 -12.11
CA LEU A 172 -4.27 17.91 -10.93
C LEU A 172 -3.36 19.09 -11.21
N GLU A 173 -3.15 19.89 -10.16
CA GLU A 173 -2.19 20.98 -10.11
C GLU A 173 -1.14 20.63 -9.06
N GLY A 174 0.12 20.57 -9.46
CA GLY A 174 1.25 20.29 -8.57
C GLY A 174 2.18 21.48 -8.50
N SER A 175 2.65 21.80 -7.30
CA SER A 175 3.64 22.86 -7.04
C SER A 175 4.78 22.31 -6.18
N LEU A 176 5.93 22.96 -6.28
CA LEU A 176 7.02 22.81 -5.33
C LEU A 176 7.03 24.02 -4.41
N GLU A 177 6.37 23.90 -3.27
CA GLU A 177 6.19 25.01 -2.34
C GLU A 177 7.34 25.10 -1.33
N GLY A 178 8.13 24.03 -1.16
CA GLY A 178 9.25 23.98 -0.22
C GLY A 178 8.81 24.03 1.24
N GLY A 179 9.60 23.49 2.17
CA GLY A 179 9.32 23.63 3.60
C GLY A 179 8.84 22.39 4.34
N THR A 180 8.99 21.19 3.78
CA THR A 180 9.29 20.01 4.59
C THR A 180 10.73 19.65 4.33
N SER A 181 11.63 20.04 5.24
CA SER A 181 12.93 19.36 5.28
C SER A 181 12.63 17.88 5.52
N GLU A 182 13.14 17.00 4.67
CA GLU A 182 13.08 15.53 4.87
C GLU A 182 13.50 15.13 6.30
N ALA A 183 14.27 15.99 6.97
CA ALA A 183 14.90 15.80 8.26
C ALA A 183 13.99 15.87 9.50
N GLU A 184 12.79 16.46 9.46
CA GLU A 184 12.08 16.79 10.73
C GLU A 184 11.10 15.73 11.25
N LEU A 185 10.72 14.71 10.46
CA LEU A 185 9.67 13.75 10.85
C LEU A 185 10.03 12.27 10.67
N GLN A 186 11.22 11.93 10.18
CA GLN A 186 11.54 10.56 9.75
C GLN A 186 12.46 9.85 10.74
N SER A 187 12.07 8.65 11.19
CA SER A 187 12.86 7.86 12.13
C SER A 187 13.97 7.11 11.40
N LEU A 188 15.18 7.11 11.99
CA LEU A 188 16.34 6.35 11.46
C LEU A 188 16.10 4.83 11.41
N ALA A 189 15.08 4.33 12.12
CA ALA A 189 14.65 2.93 12.11
C ALA A 189 13.12 2.85 11.94
N PRO A 190 12.59 1.79 11.31
CA PRO A 190 11.15 1.58 11.21
C PRO A 190 10.47 1.54 12.59
N LEU A 191 9.32 2.19 12.70
CA LEU A 191 8.51 2.20 13.91
C LEU A 191 8.00 0.79 14.21
N THR A 192 7.97 0.43 15.50
CA THR A 192 7.44 -0.86 15.97
C THR A 192 6.48 -0.63 17.14
N TYR A 193 5.31 -1.25 17.07
CA TYR A 193 4.29 -1.17 18.12
C TYR A 193 3.71 -2.55 18.42
N ARG A 194 3.28 -2.73 19.67
CA ARG A 194 2.58 -3.95 20.10
C ARG A 194 1.10 -3.80 19.82
N ILE A 195 0.58 -4.59 18.88
CA ILE A 195 -0.76 -4.47 18.33
C ILE A 195 -1.51 -5.78 18.52
N TYR A 196 -2.80 -5.71 18.85
CA TYR A 196 -3.67 -6.88 18.89
C TYR A 196 -4.02 -7.28 17.46
N ALA A 197 -3.65 -8.50 17.07
CA ALA A 197 -3.87 -9.03 15.74
C ALA A 197 -5.01 -10.04 15.72
N THR A 198 -5.85 -9.91 14.70
CA THR A 198 -6.92 -10.85 14.38
C THR A 198 -6.62 -11.60 13.08
N ARG A 199 -7.18 -12.79 12.93
CA ARG A 199 -7.16 -13.50 11.64
C ARG A 199 -8.15 -12.83 10.68
N GLU A 200 -7.70 -12.50 9.47
CA GLU A 200 -8.54 -11.97 8.37
C GLU A 200 -9.67 -12.95 8.01
N GLY A 201 -9.30 -14.16 7.58
CA GLY A 201 -10.24 -15.26 7.38
C GLY A 201 -11.29 -15.11 6.28
N LEU A 202 -11.12 -14.14 5.38
CA LEU A 202 -12.06 -13.82 4.30
C LEU A 202 -11.72 -14.49 2.95
N VAL A 203 -11.29 -15.76 2.94
CA VAL A 203 -11.01 -16.49 1.68
C VAL A 203 -12.20 -16.43 0.72
N GLY A 204 -11.93 -16.06 -0.54
CA GLY A 204 -12.93 -15.78 -1.57
C GLY A 204 -13.43 -14.33 -1.60
N GLY A 205 -13.16 -13.54 -0.56
CA GLY A 205 -13.36 -12.10 -0.55
C GLY A 205 -12.36 -11.36 -1.45
N THR A 206 -12.57 -10.05 -1.61
CA THR A 206 -11.67 -9.17 -2.36
C THR A 206 -11.13 -8.11 -1.42
N THR A 207 -9.80 -7.97 -1.37
CA THR A 207 -9.12 -6.95 -0.58
C THR A 207 -9.32 -5.57 -1.20
N ALA A 208 -9.06 -4.51 -0.43
CA ALA A 208 -9.17 -3.13 -0.89
C ALA A 208 -8.31 -2.81 -2.14
N ASN A 209 -7.16 -3.47 -2.32
CA ASN A 209 -6.35 -3.31 -3.54
C ASN A 209 -6.78 -4.18 -4.73
N GLY A 210 -7.87 -4.94 -4.62
CA GLY A 210 -8.46 -5.72 -5.71
C GLY A 210 -7.97 -7.17 -5.82
N HIS A 211 -7.21 -7.68 -4.84
CA HIS A 211 -6.80 -9.08 -4.82
C HIS A 211 -7.94 -9.98 -4.31
N VAL A 212 -8.22 -11.08 -5.01
CA VAL A 212 -9.16 -12.10 -4.54
C VAL A 212 -8.42 -13.04 -3.59
N ILE A 213 -8.83 -13.03 -2.32
CA ILE A 213 -8.18 -13.75 -1.22
C ILE A 213 -8.25 -15.26 -1.50
N LYS A 214 -7.08 -15.89 -1.56
CA LYS A 214 -6.89 -17.33 -1.71
C LYS A 214 -6.53 -17.96 -0.35
N SER A 215 -6.74 -19.26 -0.26
CA SER A 215 -6.32 -20.04 0.92
C SER A 215 -4.80 -19.91 1.12
N TYR A 216 -4.38 -19.68 2.36
CA TYR A 216 -2.98 -19.51 2.76
C TYR A 216 -2.25 -18.31 2.15
N ASP A 217 -2.99 -17.27 1.75
CA ASP A 217 -2.38 -16.01 1.35
C ASP A 217 -1.55 -15.37 2.46
N ARG A 218 -0.60 -14.54 2.02
CA ARG A 218 0.29 -13.75 2.87
C ARG A 218 0.07 -12.28 2.58
N PHE A 219 -0.69 -11.62 3.44
CA PHE A 219 -0.85 -10.17 3.50
C PHE A 219 -1.37 -9.78 4.89
N VAL A 220 -1.48 -8.48 5.13
CA VAL A 220 -2.20 -7.90 6.28
C VAL A 220 -3.20 -6.84 5.81
N ALA A 221 -4.20 -6.59 6.65
CA ALA A 221 -5.02 -5.38 6.59
C ALA A 221 -4.53 -4.39 7.65
N LEU A 222 -4.44 -3.11 7.29
CA LEU A 222 -4.23 -2.02 8.24
C LEU A 222 -5.38 -1.00 8.15
N PRO A 223 -5.78 -0.35 9.25
CA PRO A 223 -7.02 0.41 9.29
C PRO A 223 -6.90 1.79 8.63
N SER A 224 -6.05 1.94 7.61
CA SER A 224 -5.89 3.15 6.80
C SER A 224 -5.50 2.82 5.36
N ARG A 225 -5.98 3.63 4.41
CA ARG A 225 -5.61 3.56 2.99
C ARG A 225 -4.20 4.13 2.72
N ARG A 226 -3.60 4.84 3.68
CA ARG A 226 -2.33 5.57 3.52
C ARG A 226 -1.13 4.67 3.22
N ALA A 227 -1.17 3.42 3.70
CA ALA A 227 -0.15 2.41 3.47
C ALA A 227 -0.69 1.20 2.68
N LEU A 228 -1.71 1.39 1.83
CA LEU A 228 -2.24 0.32 0.99
C LEU A 228 -1.37 0.09 -0.25
N ALA A 229 -0.81 -1.11 -0.39
CA ALA A 229 0.05 -1.50 -1.51
C ALA A 229 -0.76 -1.81 -2.77
N SER A 230 -0.11 -1.77 -3.94
CA SER A 230 -0.74 -2.19 -5.19
C SER A 230 -1.10 -3.69 -5.15
N ASN A 231 -1.96 -4.14 -6.06
CA ASN A 231 -2.31 -5.56 -6.16
C ASN A 231 -1.05 -6.38 -6.51
N GLY A 232 -0.69 -7.35 -5.67
CA GLY A 232 0.58 -8.08 -5.77
C GLY A 232 1.82 -7.26 -5.39
N GLY A 233 1.64 -6.02 -4.95
CA GLY A 233 2.69 -5.07 -4.60
C GLY A 233 3.30 -5.30 -3.21
N SER A 234 4.42 -4.61 -2.98
CA SER A 234 5.22 -4.64 -1.75
C SER A 234 5.69 -3.24 -1.31
N GLU A 235 5.05 -2.19 -1.82
CA GLU A 235 5.39 -0.79 -1.50
C GLU A 235 5.18 -0.44 -0.03
N TYR A 236 4.33 -1.19 0.66
CA TYR A 236 4.14 -1.11 2.10
C TYR A 236 4.06 -2.53 2.65
N GLN A 237 5.02 -2.87 3.49
CA GLN A 237 5.08 -4.15 4.17
C GLN A 237 5.26 -3.94 5.66
N VAL A 238 4.75 -4.89 6.41
CA VAL A 238 5.01 -4.99 7.84
C VAL A 238 5.85 -6.21 8.12
N ARG A 239 6.72 -6.12 9.12
CA ARG A 239 7.30 -7.29 9.77
C ARG A 239 6.50 -7.55 11.05
N VAL A 240 5.87 -8.70 11.11
CA VAL A 240 5.10 -9.14 12.29
C VAL A 240 5.91 -10.18 13.03
N CYS A 241 6.08 -10.02 14.33
CA CYS A 241 6.74 -10.98 15.21
C CYS A 241 5.79 -11.44 16.31
N TYR A 242 5.69 -12.75 16.48
CA TYR A 242 4.86 -13.37 17.51
C TYR A 242 5.72 -14.02 18.59
N SER A 243 5.72 -13.39 19.76
CA SER A 243 6.58 -13.79 20.89
C SER A 243 6.37 -15.23 21.36
N LYS A 244 5.15 -15.77 21.32
CA LYS A 244 4.86 -17.13 21.83
C LYS A 244 5.49 -18.25 20.99
N THR A 245 5.72 -18.01 19.71
CA THR A 245 6.38 -18.97 18.80
C THR A 245 7.79 -18.54 18.42
N ALA A 246 8.20 -17.33 18.82
CA ALA A 246 9.43 -16.66 18.39
C ALA A 246 9.58 -16.54 16.86
N LYS A 247 8.47 -16.65 16.12
CA LYS A 247 8.47 -16.53 14.66
C LYS A 247 8.14 -15.11 14.22
N CYS A 248 8.71 -14.73 13.08
CA CYS A 248 8.38 -13.49 12.41
C CYS A 248 8.13 -13.75 10.93
N THR A 249 7.26 -12.93 10.33
CA THR A 249 7.03 -12.91 8.88
C THR A 249 7.02 -11.48 8.38
N THR A 250 7.34 -11.27 7.10
CA THR A 250 7.23 -9.98 6.44
C THR A 250 6.25 -10.12 5.29
N THR A 251 5.25 -9.25 5.26
CA THR A 251 4.16 -9.37 4.30
C THR A 251 3.57 -8.01 3.96
N SER A 252 2.91 -7.93 2.82
CA SER A 252 2.40 -6.68 2.25
C SER A 252 1.05 -6.28 2.83
N VAL A 253 0.77 -4.99 2.85
CA VAL A 253 -0.52 -4.42 3.24
C VAL A 253 -1.44 -4.40 2.01
N TRP A 254 -2.36 -5.36 1.91
CA TRP A 254 -3.24 -5.50 0.75
C TRP A 254 -4.69 -5.11 1.01
N ASP A 255 -5.08 -4.99 2.27
CA ASP A 255 -6.45 -4.64 2.65
C ASP A 255 -6.51 -3.50 3.68
N VAL A 256 -7.72 -2.95 3.87
CA VAL A 256 -8.00 -1.82 4.75
C VAL A 256 -8.98 -2.25 5.83
N GLY A 257 -8.51 -2.21 7.07
CA GLY A 257 -9.20 -2.70 8.26
C GLY A 257 -8.18 -3.16 9.31
N PRO A 258 -8.57 -3.55 10.52
CA PRO A 258 -9.92 -3.76 11.02
C PRO A 258 -10.60 -2.49 11.56
N TRP A 259 -11.94 -2.52 11.66
CA TRP A 259 -12.83 -1.53 12.29
C TRP A 259 -12.87 -0.14 11.64
N ASN A 260 -11.72 0.43 11.34
CA ASN A 260 -11.51 1.77 10.82
C ASN A 260 -10.84 1.72 9.44
N THR A 261 -10.88 2.85 8.72
CA THR A 261 -10.33 3.01 7.37
C THR A 261 -9.47 4.27 7.21
N LYS A 262 -9.36 5.07 8.27
CA LYS A 262 -8.60 6.34 8.35
C LYS A 262 -7.68 6.39 9.56
N ASP A 263 -7.31 5.22 10.10
CA ASP A 263 -6.58 5.04 11.36
C ASP A 263 -5.13 4.65 11.11
N ASP A 264 -4.35 5.62 10.65
CA ASP A 264 -2.91 5.50 10.48
C ASP A 264 -2.20 5.70 11.83
N TYR A 265 -2.53 4.89 12.83
CA TYR A 265 -2.05 5.06 14.20
C TYR A 265 -0.52 5.04 14.35
N TRP A 266 0.22 4.51 13.37
CA TRP A 266 1.68 4.58 13.34
C TRP A 266 2.19 6.02 13.10
N ASN A 267 1.37 6.92 12.57
CA ASN A 267 1.73 8.31 12.35
C ASN A 267 1.54 9.17 13.61
N PRO A 268 2.44 10.15 13.84
CA PRO A 268 2.30 11.06 14.98
C PRO A 268 1.09 11.98 14.81
N SER A 269 0.62 12.54 15.93
CA SER A 269 -0.58 13.39 15.99
C SER A 269 -0.59 14.57 15.02
N SER A 270 0.58 15.09 14.65
CA SER A 270 0.74 16.19 13.70
C SER A 270 0.25 15.84 12.29
N ILE A 271 0.35 14.56 11.88
CA ILE A 271 0.03 14.12 10.52
C ILE A 271 -0.98 12.98 10.44
N ARG A 272 -1.36 12.35 11.56
CA ARG A 272 -2.38 11.29 11.61
C ARG A 272 -3.70 11.76 10.98
N GLU A 273 -4.35 10.94 10.17
CA GLU A 273 -5.54 11.31 9.39
C GLU A 273 -6.75 11.59 10.30
N MET A 274 -7.01 10.71 11.27
CA MET A 274 -8.05 10.87 12.29
C MET A 274 -7.52 10.60 13.71
N TRP A 275 -8.32 10.90 14.74
CA TRP A 275 -8.00 10.62 16.15
C TRP A 275 -6.63 11.16 16.60
N LYS A 276 -6.30 12.37 16.13
CA LYS A 276 -5.02 13.07 16.38
C LYS A 276 -4.66 13.24 17.86
N ASN A 277 -5.62 13.10 18.78
CA ASN A 277 -5.40 13.20 20.21
C ASN A 277 -5.02 11.85 20.88
N LEU A 278 -5.07 10.73 20.16
CA LEU A 278 -4.56 9.45 20.66
C LEU A 278 -3.03 9.39 20.55
N PRO A 279 -2.35 8.72 21.50
CA PRO A 279 -0.92 8.45 21.38
C PRO A 279 -0.56 7.74 20.07
N GLN A 280 0.60 8.07 19.50
CA GLN A 280 1.16 7.33 18.38
C GLN A 280 1.36 5.86 18.76
N GLY A 281 1.05 4.95 17.84
CA GLY A 281 1.07 3.51 18.06
C GLY A 281 -0.19 2.95 18.72
N LYS A 282 -1.18 3.79 19.07
CA LYS A 282 -2.46 3.33 19.64
C LYS A 282 -3.57 3.32 18.58
N PRO A 283 -4.01 2.13 18.11
CA PRO A 283 -5.20 2.00 17.29
C PRO A 283 -6.41 2.59 17.98
N GLU A 284 -7.29 3.23 17.23
CA GLU A 284 -8.50 3.79 17.80
C GLU A 284 -9.46 2.70 18.28
N ALA A 285 -9.61 1.60 17.55
CA ALA A 285 -10.45 0.49 17.96
C ALA A 285 -10.00 -0.11 19.31
N GLN A 286 -8.69 -0.12 19.57
CA GLN A 286 -8.14 -0.47 20.88
C GLN A 286 -8.59 0.51 21.96
N ALA A 287 -8.47 1.82 21.71
CA ALA A 287 -8.89 2.85 22.66
C ALA A 287 -10.40 2.83 22.92
N ALA A 288 -11.21 2.60 21.88
CA ALA A 288 -12.65 2.46 21.99
C ALA A 288 -13.03 1.23 22.83
N TYR A 289 -12.41 0.07 22.55
CA TYR A 289 -12.66 -1.18 23.27
C TYR A 289 -12.23 -1.13 24.74
N GLN A 290 -11.06 -0.56 25.04
CA GLN A 290 -10.46 -0.60 26.38
C GLN A 290 -10.88 0.58 27.27
N ASP A 291 -10.97 1.77 26.69
CA ASP A 291 -11.09 3.02 27.44
C ASP A 291 -12.40 3.78 27.15
N GLY A 292 -13.27 3.24 26.29
CA GLY A 292 -14.50 3.92 25.87
C GLY A 292 -14.27 5.19 25.06
N TYR A 293 -13.08 5.34 24.45
CA TYR A 293 -12.78 6.45 23.54
C TYR A 293 -13.84 6.52 22.42
N ASN A 294 -14.19 7.74 21.99
CA ASN A 294 -15.26 7.96 21.01
C ASN A 294 -16.61 7.30 21.42
N GLY A 295 -16.92 7.26 22.72
CA GLY A 295 -18.11 6.57 23.25
C GLY A 295 -18.03 5.03 23.21
N GLY A 296 -16.84 4.50 22.97
CA GLY A 296 -16.58 3.09 22.72
C GLY A 296 -16.99 2.64 21.32
N LEU A 297 -16.94 3.56 20.35
CA LEU A 297 -17.37 3.33 18.97
C LEU A 297 -16.21 3.55 17.99
N ASP A 298 -16.19 2.80 16.90
CA ASP A 298 -15.28 2.97 15.76
C ASP A 298 -15.70 4.15 14.85
N GLN A 299 -14.96 4.35 13.76
CA GLN A 299 -15.21 5.37 12.72
C GLN A 299 -16.66 5.37 12.20
N PHE A 300 -17.33 4.23 12.23
CA PHE A 300 -18.65 4.02 11.66
C PHE A 300 -19.75 3.95 12.73
N GLY A 301 -19.43 4.27 13.99
CA GLY A 301 -20.40 4.25 15.08
C GLY A 301 -20.74 2.85 15.61
N ARG A 302 -19.94 1.83 15.28
CA ARG A 302 -20.11 0.46 15.78
C ARG A 302 -19.25 0.25 17.01
N ARG A 303 -19.65 -0.65 17.92
CA ARG A 303 -18.79 -1.05 19.05
C ARG A 303 -17.80 -2.12 18.56
N PRO A 304 -16.46 -1.87 18.57
CA PRO A 304 -15.49 -2.92 18.27
C PRO A 304 -15.68 -4.10 19.23
N SER A 305 -15.66 -5.32 18.72
CA SER A 305 -15.77 -6.53 19.56
C SER A 305 -14.43 -6.97 20.16
N ASN A 306 -13.33 -6.38 19.69
CA ASN A 306 -11.97 -6.62 20.13
C ASN A 306 -11.10 -5.36 19.86
N PRO A 307 -9.89 -5.27 20.42
CA PRO A 307 -9.03 -4.10 20.25
C PRO A 307 -8.12 -4.20 19.01
N ALA A 308 -8.50 -4.93 17.97
CA ALA A 308 -7.61 -5.21 16.86
C ALA A 308 -7.17 -3.95 16.11
N GLY A 309 -5.89 -3.89 15.76
CA GLY A 309 -5.31 -2.85 14.92
C GLY A 309 -4.67 -3.37 13.64
N ILE A 310 -4.75 -4.69 13.40
CA ILE A 310 -4.23 -5.38 12.22
C ILE A 310 -4.99 -6.70 12.04
N ASP A 311 -5.37 -7.01 10.80
CA ASP A 311 -5.80 -8.35 10.41
C ASP A 311 -4.68 -9.05 9.63
N ILE A 312 -4.49 -10.34 9.86
CA ILE A 312 -3.42 -11.14 9.25
C ILE A 312 -4.04 -12.27 8.42
N ALA A 313 -3.63 -12.39 7.17
CA ALA A 313 -4.07 -13.46 6.28
C ALA A 313 -3.62 -14.84 6.74
N ASP A 314 -4.39 -15.85 6.33
CA ASP A 314 -4.30 -17.24 6.78
C ASP A 314 -2.89 -17.85 6.75
N GLY A 315 -2.14 -17.63 5.66
CA GLY A 315 -0.79 -18.18 5.50
C GLY A 315 0.19 -17.56 6.49
N SER A 316 0.15 -16.24 6.63
CA SER A 316 0.98 -15.52 7.60
C SER A 316 0.59 -15.87 9.05
N PHE A 317 -0.71 -15.98 9.34
CA PHE A 317 -1.22 -16.26 10.69
C PHE A 317 -0.86 -17.68 11.16
N TRP A 318 -1.26 -18.72 10.40
CA TRP A 318 -1.07 -20.11 10.83
C TRP A 318 0.31 -20.66 10.51
N THR A 319 0.79 -20.47 9.29
CA THR A 319 2.00 -21.14 8.81
C THR A 319 3.24 -20.38 9.25
N ASP A 320 3.29 -19.08 8.95
CA ASP A 320 4.52 -18.31 9.14
C ASP A 320 4.68 -17.90 10.62
N LEU A 321 3.62 -17.43 11.28
CA LEU A 321 3.66 -17.02 12.69
C LEU A 321 3.35 -18.18 13.66
N GLY A 322 2.64 -19.22 13.22
CA GLY A 322 2.23 -20.31 14.12
C GLY A 322 1.17 -19.89 15.15
N MET A 323 0.36 -18.87 14.84
CA MET A 323 -0.71 -18.42 15.73
C MET A 323 -1.88 -19.41 15.69
N SER A 324 -2.40 -19.75 16.87
CA SER A 324 -3.60 -20.61 17.02
C SER A 324 -4.84 -19.81 17.41
N ASN A 325 -4.69 -18.55 17.83
CA ASN A 325 -5.76 -17.64 18.18
C ASN A 325 -5.28 -16.18 18.06
N ASN A 326 -6.21 -15.24 18.08
CA ASN A 326 -5.94 -13.80 18.07
C ASN A 326 -5.14 -13.40 19.31
N ASP A 327 -4.11 -12.58 19.14
CA ASP A 327 -3.21 -12.19 20.23
C ASP A 327 -2.40 -10.94 19.88
N TRP A 328 -1.66 -10.44 20.86
CA TRP A 328 -0.70 -9.36 20.68
C TRP A 328 0.53 -9.82 19.92
N VAL A 329 0.90 -9.03 18.91
CA VAL A 329 2.12 -9.18 18.10
C VAL A 329 2.89 -7.88 18.09
N ASP A 330 4.19 -7.94 17.83
CA ASP A 330 5.00 -6.76 17.57
C ASP A 330 5.01 -6.52 16.05
N VAL A 331 4.54 -5.36 15.62
CA VAL A 331 4.41 -4.98 14.21
C VAL A 331 5.37 -3.85 13.90
N THR A 332 6.29 -4.09 12.97
CA THR A 332 7.23 -3.10 12.44
C THR A 332 6.75 -2.59 11.08
N TYR A 333 6.55 -1.28 10.94
CA TYR A 333 6.02 -0.62 9.74
C TYR A 333 7.17 -0.19 8.84
N LEU A 334 7.54 -1.04 7.87
CA LEU A 334 8.84 -0.96 7.20
C LEU A 334 9.00 0.30 6.33
N TRP A 335 7.91 0.97 5.94
CA TRP A 335 7.97 2.23 5.17
C TRP A 335 8.23 3.49 6.01
N THR A 336 8.20 3.38 7.34
CA THR A 336 8.29 4.55 8.24
C THR A 336 9.71 5.07 8.47
N SER A 337 10.73 4.43 7.88
CA SER A 337 12.11 4.95 7.87
C SER A 337 12.49 5.53 6.50
N ASP A 338 13.57 6.32 6.45
CA ASP A 338 14.13 6.97 5.23
C ASP A 338 14.39 6.03 4.03
N GLY A 339 14.30 4.71 4.23
CA GLY A 339 14.48 3.71 3.18
C GLY A 339 13.19 3.19 2.54
N GLY A 340 12.00 3.57 3.02
CA GLY A 340 10.76 2.84 2.67
C GLY A 340 10.89 1.34 2.98
N THR A 341 9.89 0.52 2.63
CA THR A 341 10.26 -0.85 2.30
C THR A 341 11.26 -0.75 1.16
N THR A 342 12.48 -1.23 1.35
CA THR A 342 13.25 -1.68 0.20
C THR A 342 12.40 -2.74 -0.45
N THR A 343 11.64 -2.38 -1.49
CA THR A 343 10.84 -3.32 -2.27
C THR A 343 11.84 -4.33 -2.80
N SER A 344 11.95 -5.46 -2.11
CA SER A 344 12.99 -6.39 -2.44
C SER A 344 12.59 -7.00 -3.78
N ILE A 345 13.41 -6.85 -4.81
CA ILE A 345 13.12 -7.47 -6.10
C ILE A 345 13.45 -8.94 -5.95
N VAL A 346 12.44 -9.79 -6.06
CA VAL A 346 12.64 -11.24 -6.11
C VAL A 346 12.68 -11.65 -7.58
N VAL A 347 13.71 -12.41 -7.94
CA VAL A 347 13.78 -13.08 -9.23
C VAL A 347 13.65 -14.58 -8.96
N ASP A 348 12.44 -15.10 -9.17
CA ASP A 348 12.09 -16.52 -9.09
C ASP A 348 12.50 -17.23 -10.40
N SER A 349 12.84 -18.51 -10.29
CA SER A 349 13.14 -19.36 -11.46
C SER A 349 11.94 -19.61 -12.38
N ASP A 350 10.72 -19.34 -11.90
CA ASP A 350 9.49 -19.30 -12.69
C ASP A 350 9.12 -17.86 -13.06
N ASN A 351 9.32 -17.52 -14.33
CA ASN A 351 8.98 -16.18 -14.84
C ASN A 351 7.50 -15.81 -14.72
N THR A 352 6.58 -16.77 -14.56
CA THR A 352 5.16 -16.45 -14.36
C THR A 352 4.88 -15.83 -12.98
N ARG A 353 5.83 -15.94 -12.04
CA ARG A 353 5.80 -15.34 -10.70
C ARG A 353 6.63 -14.06 -10.60
N ASN A 354 7.36 -13.70 -11.65
CA ASN A 354 8.17 -12.49 -11.70
C ASN A 354 7.33 -11.30 -12.18
N ASP A 355 7.54 -10.12 -11.59
CA ASP A 355 7.16 -8.86 -12.22
C ASP A 355 8.07 -8.66 -13.43
N ALA A 356 7.56 -8.91 -14.64
CA ALA A 356 8.35 -8.86 -15.87
C ALA A 356 8.98 -7.48 -16.15
N THR A 357 8.50 -6.41 -15.50
CA THR A 357 9.10 -5.07 -15.59
C THR A 357 10.33 -4.91 -14.69
N LYS A 358 10.49 -5.79 -13.69
CA LYS A 358 11.53 -5.70 -12.65
C LYS A 358 12.43 -6.92 -12.54
N ALA A 359 11.99 -8.08 -12.97
CA ALA A 359 12.66 -9.34 -12.75
C ALA A 359 12.47 -10.28 -13.94
N ARG A 360 13.54 -10.97 -14.34
CA ARG A 360 13.48 -12.05 -15.32
C ARG A 360 14.55 -13.10 -15.04
N PHE A 361 14.20 -14.35 -15.32
CA PHE A 361 15.08 -15.49 -15.21
C PHE A 361 15.30 -16.11 -16.58
N SER A 362 16.54 -16.50 -16.87
CA SER A 362 16.88 -17.27 -18.07
C SER A 362 17.98 -18.27 -17.78
N MET A 363 18.17 -19.24 -18.67
CA MET A 363 19.20 -20.26 -18.52
C MET A 363 19.90 -20.47 -19.86
N VAL A 364 21.20 -20.70 -19.79
CA VAL A 364 22.00 -21.10 -20.95
C VAL A 364 22.30 -22.59 -20.81
N GLY A 365 22.07 -23.35 -21.88
CA GLY A 365 22.28 -24.80 -21.92
C GLY A 365 21.18 -25.61 -21.23
N THR A 366 21.45 -26.89 -20.99
CA THR A 366 20.46 -27.82 -20.44
C THR A 366 20.44 -27.77 -18.91
N TRP A 367 19.28 -27.40 -18.37
CA TRP A 367 18.94 -27.43 -16.95
C TRP A 367 17.69 -28.27 -16.75
N THR A 368 17.62 -29.01 -15.64
CA THR A 368 16.51 -29.90 -15.33
C THR A 368 15.63 -29.27 -14.26
N ALA A 369 14.32 -29.25 -14.47
CA ALA A 369 13.36 -28.80 -13.46
C ALA A 369 13.31 -29.77 -12.27
N GLY A 370 13.17 -29.25 -11.07
CA GLY A 370 12.96 -30.02 -9.85
C GLY A 370 11.93 -29.36 -8.94
N GLY A 371 11.42 -30.16 -8.00
CA GLY A 371 10.35 -29.74 -7.10
C GLY A 371 10.41 -30.44 -5.74
N SER A 372 11.59 -30.91 -5.30
CA SER A 372 11.72 -31.41 -3.93
C SER A 372 11.53 -30.26 -2.93
N THR A 373 10.90 -30.54 -1.80
CA THR A 373 10.56 -29.54 -0.78
C THR A 373 11.76 -28.66 -0.36
N GLY A 374 11.45 -27.42 0.02
CA GLY A 374 12.45 -26.42 0.43
C GLY A 374 12.77 -25.38 -0.65
N TYR A 375 12.06 -25.40 -1.78
CA TYR A 375 12.19 -24.38 -2.82
C TYR A 375 11.45 -23.08 -2.48
N PHE A 376 11.80 -22.00 -3.16
CA PHE A 376 11.01 -20.76 -3.15
C PHE A 376 9.99 -20.80 -4.32
N GLY A 377 8.78 -20.28 -4.10
CA GLY A 377 7.77 -20.17 -5.15
C GLY A 377 7.21 -21.52 -5.65
N SER A 378 7.64 -21.98 -6.83
CA SER A 378 7.08 -23.12 -7.56
C SER A 378 7.97 -24.35 -7.69
N GLY A 379 9.27 -24.17 -7.52
CA GLY A 379 10.27 -25.17 -7.90
C GLY A 379 11.60 -24.50 -8.19
N TYR A 380 12.48 -25.23 -8.83
CA TYR A 380 13.83 -24.77 -9.16
C TYR A 380 14.33 -25.49 -10.41
N TYR A 381 15.47 -25.03 -10.91
CA TYR A 381 16.26 -25.74 -11.90
C TYR A 381 17.58 -26.20 -11.32
N TYR A 382 18.11 -27.32 -11.80
CA TYR A 382 19.42 -27.80 -11.42
C TYR A 382 20.21 -28.31 -12.63
N ALA A 383 21.54 -28.28 -12.49
CA ALA A 383 22.44 -28.74 -13.53
C ALA A 383 23.71 -29.35 -12.94
N ALA A 384 24.26 -30.37 -13.61
CA ALA A 384 25.51 -31.02 -13.19
C ALA A 384 26.72 -30.07 -13.31
N THR A 385 27.63 -30.09 -12.34
CA THR A 385 28.84 -29.26 -12.38
C THR A 385 29.82 -29.78 -13.43
N GLN A 386 30.24 -28.89 -14.33
CA GLN A 386 31.08 -29.20 -15.50
C GLN A 386 31.85 -27.95 -15.91
N ALA A 387 33.03 -28.11 -16.52
CA ALA A 387 33.86 -27.00 -16.98
C ALA A 387 33.31 -26.30 -18.24
N ILE A 388 32.08 -25.76 -18.16
CA ILE A 388 31.35 -25.13 -19.25
C ILE A 388 30.62 -23.87 -18.79
N SER A 389 30.67 -22.81 -19.60
CA SER A 389 30.00 -21.54 -19.34
C SER A 389 28.54 -21.58 -19.79
N GLN A 390 27.69 -22.22 -18.99
CA GLN A 390 26.25 -22.36 -19.22
C GLN A 390 25.46 -22.05 -17.94
N PRO A 391 25.37 -20.77 -17.54
CA PRO A 391 24.79 -20.36 -16.27
C PRO A 391 23.26 -20.27 -16.29
N ALA A 392 22.67 -20.31 -15.09
CA ALA A 392 21.36 -19.72 -14.84
C ALA A 392 21.55 -18.22 -14.55
N VAL A 393 20.69 -17.37 -15.07
CA VAL A 393 20.82 -15.92 -15.08
C VAL A 393 19.58 -15.30 -14.45
N PHE A 394 19.79 -14.63 -13.33
CA PHE A 394 18.79 -13.84 -12.63
C PHE A 394 19.03 -12.37 -12.97
N GLU A 395 18.06 -11.71 -13.58
CA GLU A 395 18.17 -10.31 -13.96
C GLU A 395 17.12 -9.47 -13.24
N PHE A 396 17.52 -8.27 -12.81
CA PHE A 396 16.66 -7.35 -12.08
C PHE A 396 16.86 -5.92 -12.57
N TYR A 397 15.78 -5.15 -12.62
CA TYR A 397 15.79 -3.75 -13.06
C TYR A 397 15.85 -2.80 -11.86
N LEU A 398 16.75 -1.83 -11.90
CA LEU A 398 16.78 -0.71 -10.96
C LEU A 398 16.43 0.59 -11.69
N PRO A 399 15.44 1.37 -11.24
CA PRO A 399 15.08 2.64 -11.89
C PRO A 399 16.16 3.72 -11.72
N ALA A 400 17.02 3.58 -10.70
CA ALA A 400 18.15 4.46 -10.41
C ALA A 400 19.33 3.62 -9.91
N ALA A 401 20.55 4.16 -10.00
CA ALA A 401 21.72 3.51 -9.44
C ALA A 401 21.57 3.39 -7.91
N ALA A 402 21.86 2.22 -7.36
CA ALA A 402 21.67 1.95 -5.94
C ALA A 402 22.65 0.89 -5.43
N THR A 403 22.97 0.97 -4.13
CA THR A 403 23.65 -0.10 -3.41
C THR A 403 22.62 -1.09 -2.90
N LYS A 404 22.77 -2.37 -3.26
CA LYS A 404 21.81 -3.44 -2.95
C LYS A 404 22.51 -4.66 -2.36
N THR A 405 21.83 -5.29 -1.40
CA THR A 405 22.22 -6.61 -0.92
C THR A 405 21.54 -7.67 -1.78
N ILE A 406 22.31 -8.64 -2.25
CA ILE A 406 21.79 -9.81 -2.95
C ILE A 406 21.75 -10.98 -1.98
N ASP A 407 20.58 -11.54 -1.78
CA ASP A 407 20.39 -12.83 -1.11
C ASP A 407 20.05 -13.91 -2.17
N ALA A 408 20.37 -15.17 -1.90
CA ALA A 408 20.00 -16.32 -2.74
C ALA A 408 19.28 -17.38 -1.91
N TRP A 409 18.33 -18.06 -2.56
CA TRP A 409 17.62 -19.22 -2.04
C TRP A 409 18.03 -20.47 -2.83
N TRP A 410 18.08 -21.63 -2.17
CA TRP A 410 18.31 -22.92 -2.82
C TRP A 410 17.73 -24.07 -2.00
N VAL A 411 17.58 -25.22 -2.67
CA VAL A 411 17.25 -26.50 -2.02
C VAL A 411 18.52 -27.24 -1.64
N ALA A 412 18.75 -27.39 -0.33
CA ALA A 412 19.92 -28.09 0.19
C ALA A 412 19.91 -29.59 -0.11
N GLY A 413 21.10 -30.22 -0.12
CA GLY A 413 21.25 -31.68 -0.18
C GLY A 413 22.68 -32.14 -0.44
N THR A 414 22.96 -33.41 -0.18
CA THR A 414 24.35 -33.94 -0.14
C THR A 414 25.05 -33.97 -1.48
N ASN A 415 24.33 -34.14 -2.60
CA ASN A 415 24.90 -34.14 -3.96
C ASN A 415 24.98 -32.74 -4.60
N ARG A 416 24.73 -31.66 -3.85
CA ARG A 416 24.83 -30.27 -4.32
C ARG A 416 26.27 -29.78 -4.20
N SER A 417 26.64 -28.78 -5.00
CA SER A 417 28.00 -28.23 -5.00
C SER A 417 28.29 -27.52 -3.67
N PRO A 418 29.42 -27.83 -3.01
CA PRO A 418 29.87 -27.08 -1.83
C PRO A 418 30.50 -25.72 -2.18
N THR A 419 30.71 -25.44 -3.47
CA THR A 419 31.36 -24.24 -4.00
C THR A 419 30.61 -23.74 -5.23
N ALA A 420 29.29 -23.61 -5.13
CA ALA A 420 28.43 -23.10 -6.19
C ALA A 420 28.73 -21.61 -6.45
N PRO A 421 29.21 -21.23 -7.64
CA PRO A 421 29.63 -19.86 -7.92
C PRO A 421 28.47 -18.97 -8.38
N PHE A 422 28.12 -17.98 -7.56
CA PHE A 422 27.28 -16.84 -7.95
C PHE A 422 28.17 -15.69 -8.44
N ILE A 423 27.98 -15.25 -9.67
CA ILE A 423 28.73 -14.18 -10.32
C ILE A 423 27.84 -12.94 -10.39
N VAL A 424 28.19 -11.91 -9.64
CA VAL A 424 27.48 -10.63 -9.59
C VAL A 424 28.14 -9.66 -10.56
N THR A 425 27.41 -9.17 -11.56
CA THR A 425 27.93 -8.11 -12.45
C THR A 425 27.73 -6.76 -11.77
N THR A 426 28.83 -6.10 -11.42
CA THR A 426 28.84 -4.76 -10.79
C THR A 426 29.37 -3.72 -11.77
N SER A 427 29.28 -2.43 -11.41
CA SER A 427 29.82 -1.33 -12.22
C SER A 427 31.35 -1.39 -12.41
N THR A 428 32.08 -2.07 -11.53
CA THR A 428 33.55 -2.17 -11.55
C THR A 428 34.05 -3.50 -12.10
N GLY A 429 33.14 -4.44 -12.40
CA GLY A 429 33.46 -5.77 -12.92
C GLY A 429 32.63 -6.87 -12.27
N ASN A 430 32.90 -8.11 -12.67
CA ASN A 430 32.24 -9.29 -12.12
C ASN A 430 32.90 -9.71 -10.79
N VAL A 431 32.08 -9.99 -9.78
CA VAL A 431 32.52 -10.51 -8.48
C VAL A 431 31.91 -11.90 -8.30
N THR A 432 32.73 -12.89 -7.93
CA THR A 432 32.26 -14.27 -7.69
C THR A 432 32.18 -14.57 -6.20
N VAL A 433 31.02 -15.07 -5.76
CA VAL A 433 30.76 -15.57 -4.42
C VAL A 433 30.49 -17.06 -4.50
N ASN A 434 31.31 -17.87 -3.84
CA ASN A 434 31.11 -19.32 -3.77
C ASN A 434 30.31 -19.67 -2.53
N VAL A 435 29.20 -20.40 -2.69
CA VAL A 435 28.35 -20.84 -1.58
C VAL A 435 28.24 -22.36 -1.52
N ASN A 436 28.08 -22.89 -0.30
CA ASN A 436 27.83 -24.31 -0.08
C ASN A 436 26.33 -24.59 -0.14
N GLN A 437 25.87 -25.17 -1.26
CA GLN A 437 24.46 -25.53 -1.45
C GLN A 437 24.07 -26.85 -0.78
N GLN A 438 24.96 -27.50 -0.02
CA GLN A 438 24.60 -28.69 0.77
C GLN A 438 23.88 -28.34 2.07
N ILE A 439 23.98 -27.09 2.52
CA ILE A 439 23.47 -26.58 3.80
C ILE A 439 22.69 -25.28 3.60
N ASN A 440 22.03 -24.80 4.65
CA ASN A 440 21.32 -23.51 4.69
C ASN A 440 20.33 -23.30 3.53
N GLY A 441 19.71 -24.36 3.04
CA GLY A 441 18.61 -24.26 2.08
C GLY A 441 17.32 -23.79 2.75
N ALA A 442 16.28 -23.60 1.94
CA ALA A 442 14.95 -23.17 2.40
C ALA A 442 14.95 -21.85 3.21
N GLN A 443 15.90 -20.97 2.93
CA GLN A 443 16.04 -19.64 3.54
C GLN A 443 16.81 -18.69 2.61
N TRP A 444 16.69 -17.39 2.86
CA TRP A 444 17.47 -16.36 2.16
C TRP A 444 18.87 -16.24 2.76
N ASN A 445 19.89 -16.49 1.94
CA ASN A 445 21.29 -16.39 2.33
C ASN A 445 21.95 -15.18 1.65
N ALA A 446 22.52 -14.26 2.44
CA ALA A 446 23.20 -13.10 1.88
C ALA A 446 24.47 -13.51 1.13
N LEU A 447 24.56 -13.12 -0.15
CA LEU A 447 25.77 -13.25 -0.96
C LEU A 447 26.72 -12.07 -0.72
N GLY A 448 26.15 -10.88 -0.53
CA GLY A 448 26.91 -9.65 -0.33
C GLY A 448 26.14 -8.39 -0.74
N THR A 449 26.81 -7.24 -0.64
CA THR A 449 26.25 -5.92 -0.96
C THR A 449 27.14 -5.22 -1.98
N TRP A 450 26.54 -4.74 -3.07
CA TRP A 450 27.26 -4.07 -4.16
C TRP A 450 26.49 -2.87 -4.69
N SER A 451 27.21 -1.96 -5.35
CA SER A 451 26.62 -0.84 -6.08
C SER A 451 26.29 -1.26 -7.52
N PHE A 452 25.06 -0.98 -7.93
CA PHE A 452 24.54 -1.30 -9.25
C PHE A 452 24.12 -0.02 -9.99
N PRO A 453 24.34 0.08 -11.31
CA PRO A 453 23.79 1.17 -12.11
C PRO A 453 22.26 1.07 -12.24
N ALA A 454 21.66 2.18 -12.68
CA ALA A 454 20.28 2.17 -13.18
C ALA A 454 20.19 1.26 -14.43
N GLY A 455 19.03 0.65 -14.64
CA GLY A 455 18.77 -0.29 -15.72
C GLY A 455 18.78 -1.75 -15.28
N TRP A 456 18.92 -2.65 -16.26
CA TRP A 456 18.98 -4.09 -16.02
C TRP A 456 20.34 -4.51 -15.51
N ASN A 457 20.33 -5.22 -14.39
CA ASN A 457 21.47 -5.82 -13.71
C ASN A 457 21.31 -7.34 -13.68
N LYS A 458 22.40 -8.09 -13.44
CA LYS A 458 22.34 -9.55 -13.43
C LYS A 458 23.24 -10.20 -12.37
N VAL A 459 22.77 -11.35 -11.90
CA VAL A 459 23.50 -12.31 -11.08
C VAL A 459 23.42 -13.67 -11.79
N GLN A 460 24.55 -14.34 -11.96
CA GLN A 460 24.64 -15.60 -12.69
C GLN A 460 25.06 -16.72 -11.75
N LEU A 461 24.29 -17.81 -11.70
CA LEU A 461 24.75 -19.05 -11.09
C LEU A 461 25.48 -19.89 -12.14
N SER A 462 26.79 -20.00 -12.01
CA SER A 462 27.60 -20.80 -12.92
C SER A 462 27.62 -22.28 -12.48
N ARG A 463 27.62 -23.17 -13.47
CA ARG A 463 27.86 -24.62 -13.27
C ARG A 463 29.32 -25.03 -13.50
N TRP A 464 30.18 -24.06 -13.83
CA TRP A 464 31.63 -24.23 -13.94
C TRP A 464 32.29 -24.18 -12.57
N THR A 465 32.33 -25.34 -11.92
CA THR A 465 32.95 -25.57 -10.62
C THR A 465 33.32 -27.06 -10.49
N THR A 466 33.78 -27.48 -9.32
CA THR A 466 34.17 -28.87 -9.01
C THR A 466 33.15 -29.88 -9.53
N THR A 467 33.58 -30.80 -10.38
CA THR A 467 32.74 -31.83 -11.01
C THR A 467 32.24 -32.86 -9.99
N GLY A 468 31.16 -33.57 -10.32
CA GLY A 468 30.58 -34.63 -9.46
C GLY A 468 29.44 -34.16 -8.56
N TYR A 469 28.96 -32.92 -8.75
CA TYR A 469 27.86 -32.32 -8.00
C TYR A 469 26.79 -31.77 -8.94
N VAL A 470 25.70 -31.23 -8.36
CA VAL A 470 24.76 -30.34 -9.06
C VAL A 470 24.73 -28.95 -8.43
N VAL A 471 24.41 -27.91 -9.20
CA VAL A 471 24.05 -26.57 -8.69
C VAL A 471 22.55 -26.36 -8.81
N MET A 472 21.98 -25.59 -7.88
CA MET A 472 20.54 -25.34 -7.72
C MET A 472 20.24 -23.86 -7.99
N ALA A 473 19.48 -23.58 -9.05
CA ALA A 473 18.98 -22.26 -9.42
C ALA A 473 17.50 -22.15 -9.02
N ASP A 474 17.23 -21.45 -7.92
CA ASP A 474 15.87 -21.32 -7.37
C ASP A 474 15.42 -19.85 -7.41
N ALA A 475 15.95 -18.98 -6.54
CA ALA A 475 15.61 -17.57 -6.55
C ALA A 475 16.74 -16.68 -6.00
N ILE A 476 16.72 -15.40 -6.37
CA ILE A 476 17.46 -14.34 -5.68
C ILE A 476 16.52 -13.27 -5.15
N ARG A 477 16.98 -12.52 -4.14
CA ARG A 477 16.31 -11.34 -3.60
C ARG A 477 17.28 -10.16 -3.55
N VAL A 478 16.85 -9.02 -4.08
CA VAL A 478 17.62 -7.76 -4.15
C VAL A 478 16.97 -6.76 -3.22
N ARG A 479 17.62 -6.36 -2.13
CA ARG A 479 17.06 -5.41 -1.14
C ARG A 479 17.92 -4.17 -0.97
#